data_AF-A0A2P8R1J3-F1
#
_entry.id   AF-A0A2P8R1J3-F1
#
_cell.length_a   1.000
_cell.length_b   1.000
_cell.length_c   1.000
_cell.angle_alpha   90.00
_cell.angle_beta   90.00
_cell.angle_gamma   90.00
#
_symmetry.space_group_name_H-M   'P 1'
#
loop_
_entity.id
_entity.type
_entity.pdbx_description
1 polymer ?
#
loop_
_entity_poly.entity_id
_entity_poly.type
_entity_poly.pdbx_seq_one_letter_code
_entity_poly.pdbx_strand_id
1 'polypeptide(L)'
;MEKIVLALFLVFGFSFANLEKNSQKECVGNKKINDLTDTIYNGNFDEFVKILNKFPNLINCRDVGNLRPLDCALVFYIKSNGDKTKPFFEFLVQNGADLNYEIDDTSLTPFQRATEIMDENYLMDFFNKYKDKIDINLDYNNFKVTLLTQAHDNK
;
A
#
# COMPACT_ATOMS: atom_id res chain seq x y z
N MET A 1 16.32 49.65 -22.70
CA MET A 1 17.12 48.77 -21.82
C MET A 1 17.03 49.37 -20.44
N GLU A 2 16.44 48.78 -19.41
CA GLU A 2 15.88 47.45 -19.17
C GLU A 2 14.67 47.61 -18.22
N LYS A 3 13.70 46.71 -18.34
CA LYS A 3 12.59 46.57 -17.39
C LYS A 3 13.12 45.72 -16.23
N ILE A 4 13.18 46.27 -15.02
CA ILE A 4 13.36 45.44 -13.81
C ILE A 4 11.99 45.32 -13.15
N VAL A 5 11.37 44.16 -13.38
CA VAL A 5 10.17 43.69 -12.70
C VAL A 5 10.59 43.24 -11.30
N LEU A 6 10.21 44.00 -10.28
CA LEU A 6 10.36 43.56 -8.89
C LEU A 6 9.20 42.59 -8.60
N ALA A 7 9.48 41.28 -8.68
CA ALA A 7 8.50 40.24 -8.35
C ALA A 7 8.25 40.23 -6.83
N LEU A 8 7.02 40.56 -6.43
CA LEU A 8 6.50 40.30 -5.09
C LEU A 8 6.45 38.78 -4.87
N PHE A 9 7.36 38.25 -4.06
CA PHE A 9 7.18 36.91 -3.48
C PHE A 9 6.14 37.00 -2.37
N LEU A 10 4.89 36.67 -2.70
CA LEU A 10 3.88 36.31 -1.72
C LEU A 10 4.36 35.06 -0.98
N VAL A 11 4.84 35.25 0.25
CA VAL A 11 5.06 34.17 1.20
C VAL A 11 3.68 33.64 1.59
N PHE A 12 3.19 32.64 0.84
CA PHE A 12 2.16 31.75 1.37
C PHE A 12 2.80 30.96 2.51
N GLY A 13 2.67 31.50 3.72
CA GLY A 13 2.86 30.73 4.94
C GLY A 13 1.80 29.65 4.96
N PHE A 14 2.12 28.48 4.42
CA PHE A 14 1.39 27.26 4.74
C PHE A 14 1.68 26.97 6.21
N SER A 15 0.78 27.45 7.05
CA SER A 15 0.69 27.04 8.44
C SER A 15 0.40 25.55 8.45
N PHE A 16 1.42 24.72 8.66
CA PHE A 16 1.26 23.32 9.05
C PHE A 16 0.76 23.30 10.50
N ALA A 17 -0.45 23.80 10.73
CA ALA A 17 -1.16 23.69 11.99
C ALA A 17 -2.23 22.62 11.79
N ASN A 18 -2.06 21.50 12.50
CA ASN A 18 -3.03 20.40 12.66
C ASN A 18 -3.28 19.48 11.46
N LEU A 19 -2.28 18.69 11.08
CA LEU A 19 -2.50 17.43 10.34
C LEU A 19 -1.92 16.23 11.09
N GLU A 20 -1.99 16.24 12.41
CA GLU A 20 -1.77 15.07 13.26
C GLU A 20 -2.89 14.98 14.29
N LYS A 21 -3.85 14.07 14.01
CA LYS A 21 -4.86 13.44 14.90
C LYS A 21 -6.23 13.36 14.22
N ASN A 22 -6.41 12.45 13.25
CA ASN A 22 -7.66 11.68 13.04
C ASN A 22 -7.70 10.74 11.81
N SER A 23 -6.59 10.26 11.24
CA SER A 23 -6.68 9.31 10.10
C SER A 23 -7.16 7.91 10.50
N GLN A 24 -7.29 7.60 11.80
CA GLN A 24 -7.84 6.34 12.32
C GLN A 24 -9.35 6.41 12.65
N LYS A 25 -10.10 7.39 12.12
CA LYS A 25 -11.57 7.42 12.30
C LYS A 25 -12.22 6.33 11.44
N GLU A 26 -12.74 5.31 12.11
CA GLU A 26 -13.73 4.31 11.66
C GLU A 26 -13.26 3.14 10.78
N CYS A 27 -12.19 2.43 11.13
CA CYS A 27 -11.99 1.05 10.65
C CYS A 27 -12.84 0.00 11.40
N VAL A 28 -13.82 0.43 12.21
CA VAL A 28 -14.61 -0.49 13.04
C VAL A 28 -15.80 -1.04 12.24
N GLY A 29 -15.66 -2.26 11.74
CA GLY A 29 -16.78 -3.20 11.50
C GLY A 29 -17.87 -2.77 10.51
N ASN A 30 -17.58 -1.97 9.49
CA ASN A 30 -18.56 -1.70 8.44
C ASN A 30 -18.66 -2.89 7.48
N LYS A 31 -19.87 -3.39 7.18
CA LYS A 31 -20.14 -4.35 6.10
C LYS A 31 -19.34 -4.06 4.82
N LYS A 32 -19.06 -2.78 4.54
CA LYS A 32 -18.31 -2.34 3.37
C LYS A 32 -16.86 -2.79 3.26
N ILE A 33 -16.13 -3.00 4.37
CA ILE A 33 -14.76 -3.54 4.24
C ILE A 33 -14.80 -5.00 3.76
N ASN A 34 -15.77 -5.79 4.25
CA ASN A 34 -15.96 -7.16 3.78
C ASN A 34 -16.45 -7.19 2.33
N ASP A 35 -17.42 -6.33 1.98
CA ASP A 35 -17.85 -6.18 0.58
C ASP A 35 -16.63 -5.85 -0.33
N LEU A 36 -15.69 -5.01 0.15
CA LEU A 36 -14.47 -4.67 -0.58
C LEU A 36 -13.54 -5.89 -0.71
N THR A 37 -13.21 -6.58 0.38
CA THR A 37 -12.28 -7.73 0.33
C THR A 37 -12.87 -8.90 -0.47
N ASP A 38 -14.19 -9.11 -0.43
CA ASP A 38 -14.91 -10.07 -1.27
C ASP A 38 -14.73 -9.78 -2.77
N THR A 39 -14.73 -8.50 -3.20
CA THR A 39 -14.48 -8.18 -4.62
C THR A 39 -13.08 -8.61 -5.07
N ILE A 40 -12.08 -8.54 -4.19
CA ILE A 40 -10.71 -8.99 -4.47
C ILE A 40 -10.69 -10.51 -4.64
N TYR A 41 -11.27 -11.26 -3.68
CA TYR A 41 -11.30 -12.73 -3.75
C TYR A 41 -12.04 -13.26 -4.97
N ASN A 42 -13.06 -12.54 -5.44
CA ASN A 42 -13.83 -12.89 -6.62
C ASN A 42 -13.21 -12.33 -7.93
N GLY A 43 -12.10 -11.60 -7.85
CA GLY A 43 -11.46 -10.98 -9.03
C GLY A 43 -12.30 -9.90 -9.71
N ASN A 44 -13.25 -9.28 -9.00
CA ASN A 44 -14.14 -8.25 -9.53
C ASN A 44 -13.52 -6.85 -9.36
N PHE A 45 -12.62 -6.50 -10.28
CA PHE A 45 -11.88 -5.22 -10.21
C PHE A 45 -12.79 -3.99 -10.36
N ASP A 46 -13.83 -4.07 -11.19
CA ASP A 46 -14.73 -2.93 -11.42
C ASP A 46 -15.52 -2.56 -10.16
N GLU A 47 -16.08 -3.54 -9.45
CA GLU A 47 -16.79 -3.29 -8.19
C GLU A 47 -15.82 -2.86 -7.08
N PHE A 48 -14.60 -3.43 -7.06
CA PHE A 48 -13.53 -3.01 -6.15
C PHE A 48 -13.22 -1.51 -6.28
N VAL A 49 -12.96 -1.03 -7.50
CA VAL A 49 -12.70 0.39 -7.76
C VAL A 49 -13.90 1.26 -7.38
N LYS A 50 -15.11 0.81 -7.70
CA LYS A 50 -16.34 1.53 -7.36
C LYS A 50 -16.55 1.67 -5.85
N ILE A 51 -16.26 0.63 -5.07
CA ILE A 51 -16.35 0.68 -3.60
C ILE A 51 -15.29 1.65 -3.04
N LEU A 52 -14.03 1.55 -3.44
CA LEU A 52 -12.97 2.43 -2.94
C LEU A 52 -13.16 3.89 -3.32
N ASN A 53 -13.67 4.18 -4.52
CA ASN A 53 -14.01 5.55 -4.91
C ASN A 53 -15.11 6.15 -4.01
N LYS A 54 -16.03 5.32 -3.53
CA LYS A 54 -17.09 5.76 -2.62
C LYS A 54 -16.65 5.83 -1.16
N PHE A 55 -15.73 4.95 -0.76
CA PHE A 55 -15.26 4.79 0.62
C PHE A 55 -13.72 4.67 0.67
N PRO A 56 -12.98 5.76 0.36
CA PRO A 56 -11.52 5.69 0.25
C PRO A 56 -10.82 5.40 1.59
N ASN A 57 -11.49 5.68 2.71
CA ASN A 57 -10.98 5.39 4.06
C ASN A 57 -10.84 3.88 4.34
N LEU A 58 -11.44 3.00 3.52
CA LEU A 58 -11.35 1.54 3.68
C LEU A 58 -9.98 0.96 3.32
N ILE A 59 -9.14 1.71 2.59
CA ILE A 59 -7.92 1.19 1.95
C ILE A 59 -6.94 0.51 2.90
N ASN A 60 -6.91 0.93 4.17
CA ASN A 60 -6.03 0.38 5.21
C ASN A 60 -6.81 -0.28 6.37
N CYS A 61 -8.13 -0.45 6.23
CA CYS A 61 -8.95 -1.09 7.26
C CYS A 61 -8.82 -2.61 7.21
N ARG A 62 -9.06 -3.26 8.35
CA ARG A 62 -9.08 -4.72 8.46
C ARG A 62 -10.51 -5.25 8.34
N ASP A 63 -10.69 -6.34 7.61
CA ASP A 63 -11.96 -7.05 7.49
C ASP A 63 -12.21 -7.99 8.68
N VAL A 64 -13.28 -8.81 8.63
CA VAL A 64 -13.58 -9.77 9.72
C VAL A 64 -12.55 -10.89 9.85
N GLY A 65 -11.76 -11.14 8.80
CA GLY A 65 -10.62 -12.04 8.81
C GLY A 65 -9.33 -11.38 9.31
N ASN A 66 -9.42 -10.14 9.79
CA ASN A 66 -8.30 -9.31 10.21
C ASN A 66 -7.33 -8.93 9.05
N LEU A 67 -7.76 -9.07 7.80
CA LEU A 67 -6.96 -8.77 6.62
C LEU A 67 -7.25 -7.38 6.10
N ARG A 68 -6.20 -6.66 5.67
CA ARG A 68 -6.33 -5.43 4.89
C ARG A 68 -6.58 -5.78 3.42
N PRO A 69 -7.17 -4.87 2.62
CA PRO A 69 -7.33 -5.06 1.18
C PRO A 69 -6.03 -5.45 0.46
N LEU A 70 -4.88 -4.91 0.91
CA LEU A 70 -3.58 -5.24 0.33
C LEU A 70 -3.16 -6.69 0.66
N ASP A 71 -3.46 -7.20 1.85
CA ASP A 71 -3.25 -8.61 2.21
C ASP A 71 -4.09 -9.52 1.33
N CYS A 72 -5.36 -9.17 1.12
CA CYS A 72 -6.26 -9.92 0.24
C CYS A 72 -5.74 -9.94 -1.21
N ALA A 73 -5.17 -8.85 -1.71
CA ALA A 73 -4.59 -8.79 -3.05
C ALA A 73 -3.37 -9.73 -3.20
N LEU A 74 -2.50 -9.79 -2.18
CA LEU A 74 -1.37 -10.72 -2.13
C LEU A 74 -1.84 -12.18 -2.07
N VAL A 75 -2.83 -12.49 -1.22
CA VAL A 75 -3.43 -13.84 -1.14
C VAL A 75 -4.07 -14.24 -2.48
N PHE A 76 -4.80 -13.32 -3.11
CA PHE A 76 -5.44 -13.57 -4.40
C PHE A 76 -4.40 -13.83 -5.49
N TYR A 77 -3.28 -13.08 -5.52
CA TYR A 77 -2.15 -13.31 -6.43
C TYR A 77 -1.62 -14.76 -6.36
N ILE A 78 -1.42 -15.27 -5.14
CA ILE A 78 -0.96 -16.64 -4.92
C ILE A 78 -2.00 -17.64 -5.45
N LYS A 79 -3.28 -17.46 -5.10
CA LYS A 79 -4.36 -18.38 -5.48
C LYS A 79 -4.60 -18.45 -6.99
N SER A 80 -4.38 -17.35 -7.70
CA SER A 80 -4.63 -17.25 -9.14
C SER A 80 -3.43 -17.62 -10.00
N ASN A 81 -2.30 -18.02 -9.41
CA ASN A 81 -1.02 -18.25 -10.10
C ASN A 81 -0.57 -17.06 -10.97
N GLY A 82 -0.68 -15.84 -10.45
CA GLY A 82 -0.05 -14.65 -11.06
C GLY A 82 -0.94 -13.70 -11.88
N ASP A 83 -0.29 -12.63 -12.36
CA ASP A 83 -0.63 -11.44 -13.17
C ASP A 83 -2.03 -10.81 -13.14
N LYS A 84 -3.10 -11.59 -13.11
CA LYS A 84 -4.49 -11.06 -13.12
C LYS A 84 -4.84 -10.23 -11.89
N THR A 85 -3.98 -10.26 -10.87
CA THR A 85 -4.20 -9.66 -9.56
C THR A 85 -3.33 -8.43 -9.31
N LYS A 86 -2.31 -8.21 -10.16
CA LYS A 86 -1.50 -6.99 -10.17
C LYS A 86 -2.36 -5.71 -10.19
N PRO A 87 -3.49 -5.64 -10.92
CA PRO A 87 -4.35 -4.46 -10.89
C PRO A 87 -4.83 -4.08 -9.48
N PHE A 88 -5.22 -5.04 -8.63
CA PHE A 88 -5.66 -4.75 -7.26
C PHE A 88 -4.51 -4.21 -6.42
N PHE A 89 -3.37 -4.92 -6.42
CA PHE A 89 -2.18 -4.54 -5.66
C PHE A 89 -1.67 -3.15 -6.08
N GLU A 90 -1.50 -2.92 -7.39
CA GLU A 90 -1.06 -1.63 -7.90
C GLU A 90 -2.06 -0.51 -7.58
N PHE A 91 -3.37 -0.74 -7.75
CA PHE A 91 -4.38 0.27 -7.45
C PHE A 91 -4.34 0.68 -5.98
N LEU A 92 -4.26 -0.29 -5.07
CA LEU A 92 -4.16 -0.03 -3.63
C LEU A 92 -2.93 0.84 -3.30
N VAL A 93 -1.75 0.46 -3.82
CA VAL A 93 -0.50 1.19 -3.55
C VAL A 93 -0.52 2.60 -4.17
N GLN A 94 -1.06 2.73 -5.37
CA GLN A 94 -1.25 4.03 -6.03
C GLN A 94 -2.14 4.95 -5.21
N ASN A 95 -3.16 4.41 -4.55
CA ASN A 95 -4.15 5.16 -3.77
C ASN A 95 -3.81 5.29 -2.28
N GLY A 96 -2.60 4.92 -1.86
CA GLY A 96 -2.12 5.19 -0.50
C GLY A 96 -2.34 4.05 0.49
N ALA A 97 -2.44 2.81 0.02
CA ALA A 97 -2.27 1.66 0.88
C ALA A 97 -0.90 1.72 1.58
N ASP A 98 -0.92 1.45 2.88
CA ASP A 98 0.26 1.36 3.73
C ASP A 98 1.08 0.13 3.32
N LEU A 99 2.41 0.27 3.24
CA LEU A 99 3.35 -0.80 2.89
C LEU A 99 4.20 -1.25 4.08
N ASN A 100 4.02 -0.63 5.26
CA ASN A 100 4.96 -0.67 6.38
C ASN A 100 4.35 -1.27 7.66
N TYR A 101 3.33 -2.11 7.52
CA TYR A 101 2.71 -2.82 8.63
C TYR A 101 3.12 -4.30 8.65
N GLU A 102 3.00 -4.96 9.79
CA GLU A 102 3.17 -6.41 9.90
C GLU A 102 1.93 -7.14 9.38
N ILE A 103 2.12 -8.03 8.41
CA ILE A 103 1.11 -9.03 8.04
C ILE A 103 1.16 -10.14 9.08
N ASP A 104 0.07 -10.26 9.86
CA ASP A 104 0.00 -11.11 11.06
C ASP A 104 0.41 -12.58 10.81
N ASP A 105 0.05 -13.18 9.66
CA ASP A 105 0.32 -14.59 9.38
C ASP A 105 1.74 -14.87 8.87
N THR A 106 2.51 -13.85 8.49
CA THR A 106 3.84 -14.02 7.89
C THR A 106 4.95 -13.32 8.67
N SER A 107 4.63 -12.39 9.57
CA SER A 107 5.59 -11.48 10.21
C SER A 107 6.49 -10.75 9.20
N LEU A 108 5.91 -10.37 8.05
CA LEU A 108 6.57 -9.62 6.98
C LEU A 108 5.79 -8.34 6.71
N THR A 109 6.46 -7.34 6.14
CA THR A 109 5.76 -6.23 5.49
C THR A 109 5.07 -6.70 4.21
N PRO A 110 4.03 -5.99 3.72
CA PRO A 110 3.45 -6.25 2.41
C PRO A 110 4.46 -6.33 1.27
N PHE A 111 5.48 -5.47 1.28
CA PHE A 111 6.50 -5.50 0.23
C PHE A 111 7.47 -6.68 0.39
N GLN A 112 7.89 -7.04 1.61
CA GLN A 112 8.65 -8.29 1.86
C GLN A 112 7.86 -9.54 1.45
N ARG A 113 6.54 -9.55 1.68
CA ARG A 113 5.70 -10.65 1.22
C ARG A 113 5.62 -10.69 -0.32
N ALA A 114 5.55 -9.53 -0.97
CA ALA A 114 5.57 -9.45 -2.43
C ALA A 114 6.88 -10.00 -3.02
N THR A 115 8.03 -9.79 -2.37
CA THR A 115 9.32 -10.33 -2.83
C THR A 115 9.42 -11.85 -2.81
N GLU A 116 8.60 -12.53 -2.02
CA GLU A 116 8.57 -14.00 -1.99
C GLU A 116 7.71 -14.62 -3.12
N ILE A 117 6.81 -13.85 -3.73
CA ILE A 117 5.74 -14.40 -4.59
C ILE A 117 5.68 -13.77 -5.98
N MET A 118 6.25 -12.59 -6.20
CA MET A 118 6.18 -11.85 -7.47
C MET A 118 7.50 -11.91 -8.25
N ASP A 119 7.42 -11.66 -9.56
CA ASP A 119 8.57 -11.61 -10.45
C ASP A 119 9.55 -10.48 -10.08
N GLU A 120 10.86 -10.76 -10.16
CA GLU A 120 11.92 -9.84 -9.78
C GLU A 120 11.92 -8.56 -10.63
N ASN A 121 11.73 -8.65 -11.95
CA ASN A 121 11.75 -7.45 -12.81
C ASN A 121 10.59 -6.51 -12.45
N TYR A 122 9.41 -7.09 -12.23
CA TYR A 122 8.26 -6.34 -11.75
C TYR A 122 8.52 -5.68 -10.40
N LEU A 123 9.12 -6.40 -9.44
CA LEU A 123 9.44 -5.87 -8.12
C LEU A 123 10.49 -4.76 -8.18
N MET A 124 11.47 -4.86 -9.07
CA MET A 124 12.46 -3.81 -9.30
C MET A 124 11.82 -2.53 -9.84
N ASP A 125 10.93 -2.65 -10.83
CA ASP A 125 10.18 -1.50 -11.34
C ASP A 125 9.27 -0.89 -10.27
N PHE A 126 8.57 -1.75 -9.52
CA PHE A 126 7.70 -1.33 -8.42
C PHE A 126 8.50 -0.61 -7.32
N PHE A 127 9.63 -1.17 -6.89
CA PHE A 127 10.50 -0.56 -5.88
C PHE A 127 11.00 0.80 -6.34
N ASN A 128 11.52 0.89 -7.56
CA ASN A 128 11.99 2.16 -8.11
C ASN A 128 10.89 3.23 -8.13
N LYS A 129 9.64 2.83 -8.37
CA LYS A 129 8.47 3.72 -8.38
C LYS A 129 8.00 4.13 -6.99
N TYR A 130 8.10 3.26 -5.98
CA TYR A 130 7.51 3.47 -4.65
C TYR A 130 8.51 3.42 -3.48
N LYS A 131 9.82 3.47 -3.74
CA LYS A 131 10.88 3.40 -2.72
C LYS A 131 10.68 4.37 -1.55
N ASP A 132 10.15 5.57 -1.80
CA ASP A 132 9.93 6.59 -0.77
C ASP A 132 8.75 6.25 0.16
N LYS A 133 7.94 5.24 -0.19
CA LYS A 133 6.83 4.71 0.62
C LYS A 133 7.22 3.42 1.35
N ILE A 134 8.39 2.84 1.08
CA ILE A 134 8.81 1.54 1.60
C ILE A 134 9.90 1.76 2.65
N ASP A 135 9.63 1.38 3.89
CA ASP A 135 10.66 1.33 4.92
C ASP A 135 11.40 -0.01 4.84
N ILE A 136 12.61 0.04 4.26
CA ILE A 136 13.45 -1.14 4.06
C ILE A 136 14.09 -1.69 5.32
N ASN A 137 14.01 -0.96 6.43
CA ASN A 137 14.63 -1.33 7.70
C ASN A 137 13.67 -2.05 8.66
N LEU A 138 12.39 -2.17 8.31
CA LEU A 138 11.43 -2.89 9.13
C LEU A 138 11.74 -4.39 9.17
N ASP A 139 11.77 -4.92 10.38
CA ASP A 139 11.97 -6.32 10.69
C ASP A 139 10.95 -6.74 11.75
N TYR A 140 9.97 -7.54 11.33
CA TYR A 140 8.94 -8.11 12.20
C TYR A 140 9.17 -9.59 12.49
N ASN A 141 10.08 -10.25 11.77
CA ASN A 141 10.25 -11.70 11.85
C ASN A 141 11.28 -12.13 12.89
N ASN A 142 11.98 -11.22 13.57
CA ASN A 142 13.07 -11.53 14.52
C ASN A 142 14.20 -12.41 13.93
N PHE A 143 14.15 -12.71 12.63
CA PHE A 143 15.13 -13.52 11.91
C PHE A 143 16.21 -12.66 11.25
N LYS A 144 16.22 -11.34 11.51
CA LYS A 144 17.11 -10.34 10.89
C LYS A 144 16.90 -10.23 9.38
N VAL A 145 15.73 -10.59 8.87
CA VAL A 145 15.46 -10.57 7.43
C VAL A 145 14.72 -9.27 7.08
N THR A 146 15.48 -8.19 6.99
CA THR A 146 15.11 -6.95 6.28
C THR A 146 15.11 -7.17 4.75
N LEU A 147 14.51 -6.26 3.98
CA LEU A 147 14.67 -6.27 2.51
C LEU A 147 16.15 -6.18 2.11
N LEU A 148 16.95 -5.44 2.89
CA LEU A 148 18.39 -5.31 2.65
C LEU A 148 19.13 -6.64 2.80
N THR A 149 18.76 -7.45 3.79
CA THR A 149 19.32 -8.80 3.98
C THR A 149 18.80 -9.79 2.93
N GLN A 150 17.52 -9.70 2.52
CA GLN A 150 17.01 -10.52 1.40
C GLN A 150 17.73 -10.20 0.08
N ALA A 151 18.01 -8.93 -0.19
CA ALA A 151 18.77 -8.51 -1.37
C ALA A 151 20.24 -8.97 -1.32
N HIS A 152 20.80 -9.22 -0.13
CA HIS A 152 22.14 -9.74 0.04
C HIS A 152 22.21 -11.26 -0.18
N ASP A 153 21.21 -12.01 0.30
CA ASP A 153 21.20 -13.48 0.27
C ASP A 153 20.88 -14.08 -1.12
N ASN A 154 20.32 -13.29 -2.05
CA ASN A 154 20.03 -13.69 -3.44
C ASN A 154 21.22 -13.49 -4.41
N LYS A 155 22.47 -13.41 -3.93
CA LYS A 155 23.69 -13.34 -4.74
C LYS A 155 24.47 -14.65 -4.72
#